data_AF-X1QCZ6-F1
#
_entry.id   AF-X1QCZ6-F1
#
_cell.length_a   1.000
_cell.length_b   1.000
_cell.length_c   1.000
_cell.angle_alpha   90.00
_cell.angle_beta   90.00
_cell.angle_gamma   90.00
#
_symmetry.space_group_name_H-M   'P 1'
#
loop_
_entity.id
_entity.type
_entity.pdbx_description
1 polymer ?
#
loop_
_entity_poly.entity_id
_entity_poly.type
_entity_poly.pdbx_seq_one_letter_code
_entity_poly.pdbx_strand_id
1 'polypeptide(L)'
;DDLPTKVKWAEDFLEVPRDNKTGVVKGNGAIITLGNIHFQEDGTALVSASRYIANLAAIGMTYIVERVDGVWQVVGDTGRGWIS
;
A
#
# COMPACT_ATOMS: atom_id res chain seq x y z
N ASP A 1 -9.65 20.34 8.95
CA ASP A 1 -8.21 20.21 9.23
C ASP A 1 -7.73 18.84 8.79
N ASP A 2 -6.80 18.81 7.83
CA ASP A 2 -6.07 17.58 7.49
C ASP A 2 -5.10 17.30 8.63
N LEU A 3 -5.31 16.18 9.33
CA LEU A 3 -4.37 15.74 10.35
C LEU A 3 -3.03 15.42 9.65
N PRO A 4 -1.87 15.82 10.20
CA PRO A 4 -0.58 15.56 9.56
C PRO A 4 -0.34 14.04 9.47
N THR A 5 -0.50 13.49 8.27
CA THR A 5 -0.25 12.08 7.99
C THR A 5 1.26 11.85 7.96
N LYS A 6 1.71 10.78 8.65
CA LYS A 6 3.11 10.37 8.67
C LYS A 6 3.24 9.00 8.01
N VAL A 7 4.13 8.88 7.03
CA VAL A 7 4.52 7.60 6.45
C VAL A 7 5.70 7.05 7.26
N LYS A 8 5.59 5.79 7.68
CA LYS A 8 6.68 5.05 8.33
C LYS A 8 6.90 3.76 7.55
N TRP A 9 8.14 3.51 7.18
CA TRP A 9 8.55 2.25 6.57
C TRP A 9 8.75 1.19 7.65
N ALA A 10 8.29 -0.02 7.37
CA ALA A 10 8.51 -1.22 8.15
C ALA A 10 8.87 -2.33 7.17
N GLU A 11 9.78 -3.22 7.55
CA GLU A 11 10.20 -4.33 6.68
C GLU A 11 9.15 -5.45 6.67
N ASP A 12 8.43 -5.61 7.77
CA ASP A 12 7.40 -6.64 7.93
C ASP A 12 6.11 -6.13 8.58
N PHE A 13 5.00 -6.73 8.20
CA PHE A 13 3.67 -6.46 8.75
C PHE A 13 3.60 -6.64 10.27
N LEU A 14 4.36 -7.58 10.83
CA LEU A 14 4.43 -7.88 12.26
C LEU A 14 5.15 -6.79 13.05
N GLU A 15 6.00 -5.97 12.43
CA GLU A 15 6.68 -4.86 13.09
C GLU A 15 5.74 -3.67 13.36
N VAL A 16 4.62 -3.59 12.64
CA VAL A 16 3.67 -2.48 12.81
C VAL A 16 2.90 -2.65 14.12
N PRO A 17 3.04 -1.72 15.10
CA PRO A 17 2.38 -1.83 16.38
C PRO A 17 0.86 -1.76 16.23
N ARG A 18 0.18 -2.79 16.72
CA ARG A 18 -1.28 -2.91 16.68
C ARG A 18 -1.85 -3.21 18.04
N ASP A 19 -3.13 -2.94 18.20
CA ASP A 19 -3.91 -3.42 19.34
C ASP A 19 -4.21 -4.91 19.17
N ASN A 20 -3.89 -5.71 20.18
CA ASN A 20 -3.98 -7.17 20.10
C ASN A 20 -5.43 -7.70 20.08
N LYS A 21 -6.42 -6.87 20.45
CA LYS A 21 -7.83 -7.28 20.49
C LYS A 21 -8.56 -6.90 19.20
N THR A 22 -8.27 -5.72 18.67
CA THR A 22 -8.98 -5.10 17.55
C THR A 22 -8.21 -5.15 16.23
N GLY A 23 -6.89 -5.39 16.27
CA GLY A 23 -6.03 -5.35 15.09
C GLY A 23 -5.73 -3.93 14.58
N VAL A 24 -6.27 -2.89 15.22
CA VAL A 24 -6.09 -1.49 14.84
C VAL A 24 -4.65 -1.06 15.02
N VAL A 25 -4.08 -0.41 14.00
CA VAL A 25 -2.75 0.21 14.08
C VAL A 25 -2.77 1.28 15.16
N LYS A 26 -1.81 1.25 16.09
CA LYS A 26 -1.72 2.26 17.16
C LYS A 26 -1.63 3.66 16.54
N GLY A 27 -2.55 4.55 16.93
CA GLY A 27 -2.68 5.87 16.31
C GLY A 27 -3.65 5.93 15.12
N ASN A 28 -4.52 4.92 14.95
CA ASN A 28 -5.56 4.86 13.91
C ASN A 28 -5.02 4.93 12.47
N GLY A 29 -3.89 4.27 12.23
CA GLY A 29 -3.27 4.18 10.91
C GLY A 29 -3.80 3.03 10.05
N ALA A 30 -3.29 2.95 8.83
CA ALA A 30 -3.45 1.82 7.91
C ALA A 30 -2.07 1.23 7.57
N ILE A 31 -2.04 -0.04 7.19
CA ILE A 31 -0.83 -0.68 6.68
C ILE A 31 -0.96 -0.80 5.17
N ILE A 32 0.07 -0.35 4.45
CA ILE A 32 0.20 -0.57 3.01
C ILE A 32 1.37 -1.54 2.81
N THR A 33 1.09 -2.70 2.24
CA THR A 33 2.13 -3.68 1.89
C THR A 33 2.36 -3.60 0.40
N LEU A 34 3.62 -3.43 -0.01
CA LEU A 34 4.05 -3.55 -1.40
C LEU A 34 4.49 -4.99 -1.65
N GLY A 35 3.93 -5.60 -2.69
CA GLY A 35 4.22 -6.96 -3.11
C GLY A 35 5.20 -6.99 -4.28
N ASN A 36 5.00 -7.96 -5.18
CA ASN A 36 5.89 -8.15 -6.31
C ASN A 36 5.91 -6.93 -7.25
N ILE A 37 7.11 -6.66 -7.77
CA ILE A 37 7.38 -5.64 -8.78
C ILE A 37 7.70 -6.36 -10.09
N HIS A 38 7.01 -5.98 -11.16
CA HIS A 38 7.25 -6.50 -12.50
C HIS A 38 7.48 -5.35 -13.48
N PHE A 39 8.71 -5.20 -13.97
CA PHE A 39 9.05 -4.21 -14.98
C PHE A 39 8.53 -4.64 -16.36
N GLN A 40 8.01 -3.68 -17.11
CA GLN A 40 7.47 -3.86 -18.46
C GLN A 40 8.47 -3.35 -19.51
N GLU A 41 8.27 -3.75 -20.77
CA GLU A 41 9.16 -3.37 -21.88
C GLU A 41 9.14 -1.86 -22.18
N ASP A 42 8.04 -1.18 -21.86
CA ASP A 42 7.85 0.26 -22.06
C ASP A 42 8.48 1.12 -20.95
N GLY A 43 9.14 0.50 -19.97
CA GLY A 43 9.79 1.19 -18.84
C GLY A 43 8.89 1.46 -17.64
N THR A 44 7.60 1.13 -17.72
CA THR A 44 6.71 1.14 -16.55
C THR A 44 6.92 -0.12 -15.68
N ALA A 45 6.33 -0.14 -14.48
CA ALA A 45 6.30 -1.33 -13.63
C ALA A 45 4.91 -1.58 -13.05
N LEU A 46 4.56 -2.86 -12.89
CA LEU A 46 3.40 -3.31 -12.15
C LEU A 46 3.81 -3.58 -10.70
N VAL A 47 3.14 -2.95 -9.74
CA VAL A 47 3.39 -3.13 -8.31
C VAL A 47 2.10 -3.58 -7.64
N SER A 48 2.08 -4.81 -7.12
CA SER A 48 0.96 -5.23 -6.29
C SER A 48 1.02 -4.55 -4.93
N ALA A 49 -0.11 -4.12 -4.42
CA ALA A 49 -0.20 -3.50 -3.11
C ALA A 49 -1.46 -3.98 -2.38
N SER A 50 -1.35 -4.18 -1.08
CA SER A 50 -2.48 -4.40 -0.21
C SER A 50 -2.59 -3.31 0.84
N ARG A 51 -3.82 -3.00 1.25
CA ARG A 51 -4.15 -2.06 2.31
C ARG A 51 -4.90 -2.81 3.39
N TYR A 52 -4.40 -2.72 4.61
CA TYR A 52 -5.02 -3.29 5.79
C TYR A 52 -5.48 -2.18 6.73
N ILE A 53 -6.78 -2.13 7.00
CA ILE A 53 -7.43 -1.19 7.91
C ILE A 53 -8.17 -2.00 8.98
N ALA A 54 -7.41 -2.76 9.78
CA ALA A 54 -7.95 -3.53 10.91
C ALA A 54 -9.18 -4.38 10.51
N ASN A 55 -10.24 -4.31 11.31
CA ASN A 55 -11.53 -4.94 11.08
C ASN A 55 -12.45 -4.18 10.10
N LEU A 56 -11.97 -3.10 9.45
CA LEU A 56 -12.78 -2.29 8.54
C LEU A 56 -12.66 -2.75 7.09
N ALA A 57 -11.44 -3.04 6.62
CA ALA A 57 -11.20 -3.49 5.26
C ALA A 57 -9.83 -4.12 5.07
N ALA A 58 -9.77 -5.09 4.17
CA ALA A 58 -8.54 -5.47 3.48
C ALA A 58 -8.73 -5.33 1.97
N ILE A 59 -7.85 -4.58 1.31
CA ILE A 59 -7.98 -4.25 -0.12
C ILE A 59 -6.71 -4.63 -0.86
N GLY A 60 -6.83 -5.31 -2.01
CA GLY A 60 -5.71 -5.60 -2.91
C GLY A 60 -5.87 -4.91 -4.28
N MET A 61 -4.79 -4.34 -4.81
CA MET A 61 -4.77 -3.68 -6.13
C MET A 61 -3.37 -3.77 -6.76
N THR A 62 -3.29 -3.79 -8.08
CA THR A 62 -2.02 -3.67 -8.82
C THR A 62 -1.95 -2.31 -9.48
N TYR A 63 -0.91 -1.55 -9.15
CA TYR A 63 -0.67 -0.22 -9.72
C TYR A 63 0.33 -0.29 -10.86
N ILE A 64 0.12 0.54 -11.87
CA ILE A 64 1.10 0.83 -12.91
C ILE A 64 1.86 2.07 -12.45
N VAL A 65 3.17 1.96 -12.35
CA VAL A 65 4.07 3.06 -11.99
C VAL A 65 5.02 3.39 -13.12
N GLU A 66 5.31 4.68 -13.28
CA GLU A 66 6.27 5.21 -14.25
C GLU A 66 7.27 6.10 -13.52
N ARG A 67 8.49 6.22 -14.08
CA ARG A 67 9.50 7.13 -13.55
C ARG A 67 9.39 8.51 -14.22
N VAL A 68 8.74 9.44 -13.53
CA VAL A 68 8.58 10.83 -13.96
C VAL A 68 9.52 11.71 -13.15
N ASP A 69 10.38 12.47 -13.82
CA ASP A 69 11.41 13.33 -13.22
C ASP A 69 12.31 12.61 -12.20
N GLY A 70 12.64 11.36 -12.49
CA GLY A 70 13.50 10.53 -11.64
C GLY A 70 12.81 9.88 -10.45
N VAL A 71 11.50 10.11 -10.25
CA VAL A 71 10.68 9.57 -9.15
C VAL A 71 9.61 8.63 -9.70
N TRP A 72 9.38 7.51 -9.01
CA TRP A 72 8.28 6.60 -9.36
C TRP A 72 6.93 7.19 -8.94
N GLN A 73 6.00 7.25 -9.89
CA GLN A 73 4.66 7.78 -9.70
C GLN A 73 3.63 6.77 -10.19
N VAL A 74 2.49 6.68 -9.50
CA VAL A 74 1.35 5.88 -9.96
C VAL A 74 0.71 6.60 -11.15
N VAL A 75 0.66 5.94 -12.30
CA VAL A 75 0.07 6.47 -13.55
C VAL A 75 -1.21 5.72 -13.95
N GLY A 76 -1.50 4.60 -13.30
CA GLY A 76 -2.73 3.85 -13.48
C GLY A 76 -2.80 2.64 -12.55
N ASP A 77 -3.80 1.82 -12.79
CA ASP A 77 -3.99 0.54 -12.12
C ASP A 77 -4.47 -0.52 -13.12
N THR A 78 -4.34 -1.78 -12.73
CA THR A 78 -4.81 -2.90 -13.54
C THR A 78 -5.49 -3.96 -12.66
N GLY A 79 -6.50 -4.60 -13.26
CA GLY A 79 -7.34 -5.59 -12.60
C GLY A 79 -8.49 -5.00 -11.80
N ARG A 80 -9.37 -5.86 -11.27
CA ARG A 80 -10.40 -5.43 -10.32
C ARG A 80 -9.80 -5.40 -8.92
N GLY A 81 -9.99 -4.29 -8.21
CA GLY A 81 -9.68 -4.23 -6.80
C GLY A 81 -10.49 -5.29 -6.04
N TRP A 82 -9.83 -6.06 -5.18
CA TRP A 82 -10.48 -7.01 -4.30
C TRP A 82 -10.69 -6.35 -2.94
N ILE A 83 -11.90 -6.47 -2.40
CA ILE A 83 -12.25 -6.01 -1.05
C ILE A 83 -12.73 -7.24 -0.28
N SER A 84 -12.12 -7.49 0.88
CA SER A 84 -12.50 -8.51 1.86
C SER A 84 -12.92 -7.87 3.17
#